data_AF-A0A3A0G7W0-F1
#
_entry.id   AF-A0A3A0G7W0-F1
#
_cell.length_a   1.000
_cell.length_b   1.000
_cell.length_c   1.000
_cell.angle_alpha   90.00
_cell.angle_beta   90.00
_cell.angle_gamma   90.00
#
_symmetry.space_group_name_H-M   'P 1'
#
loop_
_entity.id
_entity.type
_entity.pdbx_description
1 polymer ?
#
loop_
_entity_poly.entity_id
_entity_poly.type
_entity_poly.pdbx_seq_one_letter_code
_entity_poly.pdbx_strand_id
1 'polypeptide(L)'
;MTNFLDRLARGPLLADGAMGTLLYSRGIGFDRCFDALCESDPALVRAVHADYVAAGAELIETNTFGANRHRLAEHGLADRVREINLAGARLARAAADRAG
;
A
#
# COMPACT_ATOMS: atom_id res chain seq x y z
N MET A 1 16.46 -10.61 12.77
CA MET A 1 15.91 -10.38 11.42
C MET A 1 16.90 -10.91 10.41
N THR A 2 16.47 -11.81 9.54
CA THR A 2 17.23 -12.21 8.35
C THR A 2 17.23 -11.02 7.38
N ASN A 3 18.37 -10.67 6.77
CA ASN A 3 18.39 -9.59 5.77
C ASN A 3 17.59 -10.01 4.51
N PHE A 4 17.05 -9.04 3.77
CA PHE A 4 16.31 -9.28 2.52
C PHE A 4 17.07 -10.19 1.54
N LEU A 5 18.37 -9.96 1.34
CA LEU A 5 19.20 -10.75 0.42
C LEU A 5 19.31 -12.21 0.86
N ASP A 6 19.46 -12.45 2.16
CA ASP A 6 19.52 -13.80 2.74
C ASP A 6 18.20 -14.54 2.60
N ARG A 7 17.05 -13.85 2.73
CA ARG A 7 15.73 -14.43 2.47
C ARG A 7 15.56 -14.76 0.99
N LEU A 8 15.94 -13.86 0.10
CA LEU A 8 15.82 -14.04 -1.35
C LEU A 8 16.67 -15.22 -1.85
N ALA A 9 17.84 -15.46 -1.24
CA ALA A 9 18.71 -16.58 -1.58
C ALA A 9 18.09 -17.97 -1.28
N ARG A 10 17.07 -18.05 -0.40
CA ARG A 10 16.39 -19.31 -0.05
C ARG A 10 15.30 -19.71 -1.04
N GLY A 11 14.96 -18.84 -2.00
CA GLY A 11 13.92 -19.09 -2.98
C GLY A 11 13.03 -17.87 -3.22
N PRO A 12 12.02 -17.99 -4.10
CA PRO A 12 11.14 -16.87 -4.44
C PRO A 12 10.42 -16.31 -3.22
N LEU A 13 10.02 -15.04 -3.35
CA LEU A 13 9.15 -14.33 -2.42
C LEU A 13 7.79 -14.15 -3.07
N LEU A 14 6.72 -14.43 -2.33
CA LEU A 14 5.37 -14.11 -2.79
C LEU A 14 5.08 -12.63 -2.52
N ALA A 15 4.88 -11.85 -3.58
CA ALA A 15 4.42 -10.47 -3.49
C ALA A 15 2.88 -10.41 -3.35
N ASP A 16 2.37 -9.26 -2.92
CA ASP A 16 0.94 -8.97 -2.92
C ASP A 16 0.37 -8.75 -4.33
N GLY A 17 -0.94 -8.49 -4.37
CA GLY A 17 -1.67 -8.23 -5.61
C GLY A 17 -2.07 -6.76 -5.75
N ALA A 18 -2.95 -6.49 -6.71
CA ALA A 18 -3.37 -5.14 -7.05
C ALA A 18 -4.21 -4.45 -5.95
N MET A 19 -3.61 -3.44 -5.32
CA MET A 19 -4.30 -2.55 -4.35
C MET A 19 -5.55 -1.89 -4.96
N GLY A 20 -5.43 -1.31 -6.16
CA GLY A 20 -6.53 -0.60 -6.81
C GLY A 20 -7.73 -1.50 -7.12
N THR A 21 -7.50 -2.76 -7.50
CA THR A 21 -8.58 -3.73 -7.76
C THR A 21 -9.33 -4.07 -6.48
N LEU A 22 -8.63 -4.29 -5.37
CA LEU A 22 -9.26 -4.64 -4.10
C LEU A 22 -9.96 -3.44 -3.44
N LEU A 23 -9.42 -2.23 -3.62
CA LEU A 23 -10.10 -0.99 -3.22
C LEU A 23 -11.39 -0.78 -4.03
N TYR A 24 -11.34 -1.03 -5.34
CA TYR A 24 -12.51 -0.95 -6.21
C TYR A 24 -13.59 -1.96 -5.82
N SER A 25 -13.23 -3.23 -5.55
CA SER A 25 -14.20 -4.24 -5.11
C SER A 25 -14.83 -3.93 -3.75
N ARG A 26 -14.21 -3.03 -2.96
CA ARG A 26 -14.73 -2.52 -1.69
C ARG A 26 -15.51 -1.20 -1.83
N GLY A 27 -15.86 -0.81 -3.06
CA GLY A 27 -16.76 0.29 -3.35
C GLY A 27 -16.08 1.64 -3.60
N ILE A 28 -14.75 1.69 -3.73
CA ILE A 28 -14.06 2.94 -4.09
C ILE A 28 -13.98 3.06 -5.62
N GLY A 29 -14.68 4.05 -6.18
CA GLY A 29 -14.63 4.34 -7.62
C GLY A 29 -13.27 4.83 -8.11
N PHE A 30 -12.97 4.58 -9.40
CA PHE A 30 -11.72 5.01 -10.05
C PHE A 30 -11.59 6.53 -10.24
N ASP A 31 -12.67 7.28 -10.03
CA ASP A 31 -12.68 8.74 -9.99
C ASP A 31 -12.00 9.29 -8.72
N ARG A 32 -11.78 8.44 -7.70
CA ARG A 32 -11.13 8.81 -6.44
C ARG A 32 -9.62 8.59 -6.51
N CYS A 33 -8.89 9.44 -5.79
CA CYS A 33 -7.46 9.24 -5.57
C CYS A 33 -7.24 8.11 -4.55
N PHE A 34 -6.80 6.94 -5.02
CA PHE A 34 -6.52 5.80 -4.14
C PHE A 34 -5.36 6.07 -3.19
N ASP A 35 -4.33 6.80 -3.62
CA ASP A 35 -3.19 7.16 -2.75
C ASP A 35 -3.65 8.00 -1.53
N ALA A 36 -4.58 8.93 -1.73
CA ALA A 36 -5.12 9.78 -0.67
C ALA A 36 -5.92 8.99 0.40
N LEU A 37 -6.31 7.75 0.13
CA LEU A 37 -6.95 6.88 1.13
C LEU A 37 -5.98 6.55 2.28
N CYS A 38 -4.66 6.64 2.08
CA CYS A 38 -3.71 6.50 3.16
C CYS A 38 -3.91 7.51 4.30
N GLU A 39 -4.49 8.67 4.01
CA GLU A 39 -4.86 9.67 5.02
C GLU A 39 -6.37 9.73 5.29
N SER A 40 -7.19 9.64 4.24
CA SER A 40 -8.64 9.83 4.36
C SER A 40 -9.40 8.58 4.83
N ASP A 41 -8.90 7.38 4.53
CA ASP A 41 -9.44 6.11 5.06
C ASP A 41 -8.32 5.08 5.30
N PRO A 42 -7.47 5.32 6.31
CA PRO A 42 -6.33 4.44 6.60
C PRO A 42 -6.78 3.07 7.11
N ALA A 43 -8.03 2.94 7.59
CA ALA A 43 -8.57 1.65 8.04
C ALA A 43 -8.81 0.72 6.85
N LEU A 44 -9.42 1.23 5.77
CA LEU A 44 -9.63 0.49 4.54
C LEU A 44 -8.31 0.01 3.93
N VAL A 45 -7.31 0.89 3.82
CA VAL A 45 -5.98 0.55 3.28
C VAL A 45 -5.28 -0.52 4.14
N ARG A 46 -5.35 -0.40 5.47
CA ARG A 46 -4.83 -1.45 6.38
C ARG A 46 -5.51 -2.80 6.14
N ALA A 47 -6.82 -2.80 5.95
CA ALA A 47 -7.55 -4.04 5.66
C ALA A 47 -7.15 -4.64 4.31
N VAL A 48 -6.76 -3.84 3.30
CA VAL A 48 -6.25 -4.38 2.02
C VAL A 48 -4.91 -5.09 2.26
N HIS A 49 -3.96 -4.43 2.94
CA HIS A 49 -2.67 -5.06 3.23
C HIS A 49 -2.81 -6.31 4.11
N ALA A 50 -3.71 -6.27 5.11
CA ALA A 50 -3.97 -7.41 5.98
C ALA A 50 -4.51 -8.63 5.21
N ASP A 51 -5.39 -8.41 4.22
CA ASP A 51 -5.89 -9.49 3.38
C ASP A 51 -4.78 -10.14 2.56
N TYR A 52 -3.86 -9.37 1.98
CA TYR A 52 -2.72 -9.92 1.24
C TYR A 52 -1.74 -10.67 2.13
N VAL A 53 -1.43 -10.12 3.31
CA VAL A 53 -0.61 -10.81 4.31
C VAL A 53 -1.26 -12.13 4.74
N ALA A 54 -2.56 -12.13 5.01
CA ALA A 54 -3.31 -13.34 5.38
C ALA A 54 -3.36 -14.37 4.23
N ALA A 55 -3.31 -13.91 2.97
CA ALA A 55 -3.21 -14.77 1.80
C ALA A 55 -1.79 -15.33 1.54
N GLY A 56 -0.80 -14.93 2.35
CA GLY A 56 0.57 -15.45 2.30
C GLY A 56 1.60 -14.54 1.63
N ALA A 57 1.26 -13.28 1.34
CA ALA A 57 2.24 -12.33 0.82
C ALA A 57 3.38 -12.10 1.83
N GLU A 58 4.61 -12.32 1.39
CA GLU A 58 5.84 -12.07 2.13
C GLU A 58 6.46 -10.70 1.81
N LEU A 59 6.04 -10.12 0.69
CA LEU A 59 6.38 -8.78 0.24
C LEU A 59 5.08 -8.05 -0.08
N ILE A 60 4.93 -6.85 0.46
CA ILE A 60 3.77 -5.99 0.18
C ILE A 60 4.24 -4.63 -0.31
N GLU A 61 3.48 -4.04 -1.22
CA GLU A 61 3.71 -2.70 -1.74
C GLU A 61 3.03 -1.65 -0.86
N THR A 62 3.53 -0.41 -0.89
CA THR A 62 2.80 0.72 -0.31
C THR A 62 1.67 1.15 -1.24
N ASN A 63 0.56 1.65 -0.69
CA ASN A 63 -0.50 2.27 -1.49
C ASN A 63 -0.11 3.69 -1.97
N THR A 64 0.91 3.77 -2.82
CA THR A 64 1.53 5.04 -3.25
C THR A 64 1.92 5.04 -4.74
N PHE A 65 1.27 4.22 -5.57
CA PHE A 65 1.59 4.10 -6.99
C PHE A 65 1.48 5.46 -7.72
N GLY A 66 0.44 6.23 -7.40
CA GLY A 66 0.16 7.56 -7.96
C GLY A 66 0.59 8.71 -7.06
N ALA A 67 1.24 8.47 -5.93
CA ALA A 67 1.55 9.48 -4.92
C ALA A 67 2.74 10.40 -5.31
N ASN A 68 2.79 10.88 -6.55
CA ASN A 68 3.74 11.88 -7.01
C ASN A 68 3.03 13.21 -7.31
N ARG A 69 3.79 14.30 -7.40
CA ARG A 69 3.24 15.66 -7.56
C ARG A 69 2.30 15.77 -8.76
N HIS A 70 2.64 15.18 -9.89
CA HIS A 70 1.86 15.32 -11.13
C HIS A 70 0.50 14.63 -11.04
N ARG A 71 0.49 13.37 -10.58
CA ARG A 71 -0.74 12.59 -10.45
C ARG A 71 -1.64 13.11 -9.32
N LEU A 72 -1.05 13.55 -8.21
CA LEU A 72 -1.81 14.16 -7.13
C LEU A 72 -2.39 15.54 -7.51
N ALA A 73 -1.78 16.27 -8.45
CA ALA A 73 -2.32 17.54 -8.93
C ALA A 73 -3.69 17.39 -9.62
N GLU A 74 -3.94 16.26 -10.29
CA GLU A 74 -5.25 15.93 -10.90
C GLU A 74 -6.38 15.89 -9.86
N HIS A 75 -6.04 15.71 -8.58
CA HIS A 75 -6.97 15.68 -7.46
C HIS A 75 -6.82 16.89 -6.51
N GLY A 76 -6.05 17.92 -6.88
CA GLY A 76 -5.80 19.09 -6.02
C GLY A 76 -4.91 18.81 -4.81
N LEU A 77 -4.08 17.75 -4.86
CA LEU A 77 -3.25 17.26 -3.75
C LEU A 77 -1.74 17.36 -4.01
N ALA A 78 -1.32 18.19 -4.97
CA ALA A 78 0.08 18.30 -5.41
C ALA A 78 1.09 18.61 -4.28
N ASP A 79 0.65 19.32 -3.24
CA ASP A 79 1.48 19.71 -2.10
C ASP A 79 1.43 18.72 -0.93
N ARG A 80 0.74 17.59 -1.10
CA ARG A 80 0.54 16.54 -0.10
C ARG A 80 1.36 15.27 -0.35
N VAL A 81 2.30 15.33 -1.30
CA VAL A 81 3.14 14.20 -1.72
C VAL A 81 3.80 13.53 -0.52
N ARG A 82 4.43 14.31 0.37
CA ARG A 82 5.20 13.77 1.50
C ARG A 82 4.28 13.07 2.50
N GLU A 83 3.18 13.72 2.85
CA GLU A 83 2.23 13.27 3.86
C GLU A 83 1.58 11.96 3.43
N ILE A 84 1.10 11.89 2.17
CA ILE A 84 0.47 10.69 1.60
C ILE A 84 1.46 9.52 1.54
N ASN A 85 2.68 9.74 1.03
CA ASN A 85 3.68 8.66 0.95
C ASN A 85 4.08 8.17 2.34
N LEU A 86 4.27 9.07 3.29
CA LEU A 86 4.63 8.71 4.66
C LEU A 86 3.50 7.92 5.34
N ALA A 87 2.24 8.31 5.11
CA ALA A 87 1.08 7.55 5.59
C ALA A 87 1.04 6.15 4.95
N GLY A 88 1.19 6.04 3.62
CA GLY A 88 1.24 4.76 2.92
C GLY A 88 2.35 3.83 3.43
N ALA A 89 3.57 4.34 3.59
CA ALA A 89 4.70 3.60 4.15
C ALA A 89 4.44 3.11 5.59
N ARG A 90 3.83 3.95 6.44
CA ARG A 90 3.47 3.58 7.81
C ARG A 90 2.42 2.47 7.85
N LEU A 91 1.42 2.52 6.98
CA LEU A 91 0.34 1.52 6.94
C LEU A 91 0.88 0.16 6.47
N ALA A 92 1.67 0.14 5.40
CA ALA A 92 2.31 -1.08 4.91
C ALA A 92 3.29 -1.65 5.95
N ARG A 93 4.17 -0.82 6.54
CA ARG A 93 5.07 -1.25 7.63
C ARG A 93 4.31 -1.88 8.79
N ALA A 94 3.25 -1.22 9.27
CA ALA A 94 2.45 -1.76 10.38
C ALA A 94 1.72 -3.06 10.02
N ALA A 95 1.39 -3.29 8.74
CA ALA A 95 0.84 -4.57 8.29
C ALA A 95 1.92 -5.67 8.26
N ALA A 96 3.10 -5.37 7.74
CA ALA A 96 4.24 -6.29 7.72
C ALA A 96 4.69 -6.68 9.13
N ASP A 97 4.78 -5.72 10.06
CA ASP A 97 5.22 -6.00 11.45
C ASP A 97 4.25 -6.90 12.22
N ARG A 98 2.97 -6.98 11.81
CA ARG A 98 1.99 -7.90 12.39
C ARG A 98 2.07 -9.32 11.84
N ALA A 99 2.75 -9.52 10.70
CA ALA A 99 2.87 -10.82 10.05
C ALA A 99 3.89 -11.75 10.74
N GLY A 100 4.80 -11.19 11.55
CA GLY A 100 5.87 -11.93 12.26
C GLY A 100 7.26 -11.56 11.76
#